data_AF-A0A0S7WMR7-F1
#
_entry.id   AF-A0A0S7WMR7-F1
#
_cell.length_a   1.000
_cell.length_b   1.000
_cell.length_c   1.000
_cell.angle_alpha   90.00
_cell.angle_beta   90.00
_cell.angle_gamma   90.00
#
_symmetry.space_group_name_H-M   'P 1'
#
loop_
_entity.id
_entity.type
_entity.pdbx_description
1 polymer ?
#
loop_
_entity_poly.entity_id
_entity_poly.type
_entity_poly.pdbx_seq_one_letter_code
_entity_poly.pdbx_strand_id
1 'polypeptide(L)' 'MTSERVKKLERKLADLKRRWPPHSVPPGMLEQLDELEQMLEEARGQTKKSESGDASNGGLD' A
#
# COMPACT_ATOMS: atom_id res chain seq x y z
N MET A 1 -8.42 13.23 -0.77
CA MET A 1 -8.35 12.19 -1.82
C MET A 1 -7.35 11.07 -1.51
N THR A 2 -6.07 11.33 -1.22
CA THR A 2 -5.07 10.28 -0.94
C THR A 2 -5.37 9.47 0.32
N SER A 3 -5.80 10.11 1.41
CA SER A 3 -6.20 9.42 2.65
C SER A 3 -7.41 8.48 2.49
N GLU A 4 -8.35 8.80 1.60
CA GLU A 4 -9.49 7.92 1.33
C GLU A 4 -9.07 6.66 0.58
N ARG A 5 -8.09 6.79 -0.32
CA ARG A 5 -7.52 5.64 -1.04
C ARG A 5 -6.82 4.68 -0.09
N VAL A 6 -6.00 5.21 0.84
CA VAL A 6 -5.35 4.39 1.89
C VAL A 6 -6.37 3.66 2.74
N LYS A 7 -7.39 4.35 3.26
CA LYS A 7 -8.48 3.72 4.04
C LYS A 7 -9.20 2.62 3.27
N LYS A 8 -9.42 2.80 1.96
CA LYS A 8 -10.09 1.79 1.13
C LYS A 8 -9.22 0.55 0.94
N LEU A 9 -7.91 0.72 0.77
CA LEU A 9 -6.95 -0.38 0.66
C LEU A 9 -6.82 -1.13 1.98
N GLU A 10 -6.71 -0.43 3.12
CA GLU A 10 -6.68 -1.03 4.45
C GLU A 10 -7.93 -1.88 4.73
N ARG A 11 -9.10 -1.37 4.36
CA ARG A 11 -10.37 -2.09 4.55
C ARG A 11 -10.44 -3.35 3.70
N LYS A 12 -9.95 -3.31 2.46
CA LYS A 12 -9.85 -4.49 1.60
C LYS A 12 -8.89 -5.52 2.16
N LEU A 13 -7.73 -5.08 2.66
CA LEU A 13 -6.73 -5.95 3.26
C LEU A 13 -7.27 -6.64 4.52
N ALA A 14 -7.96 -5.89 5.39
CA ALA A 14 -8.58 -6.43 6.59
C ALA A 14 -9.68 -7.45 6.26
N ASP A 15 -10.50 -7.19 5.24
CA ASP A 15 -11.53 -8.13 4.80
C ASP A 15 -10.92 -9.41 4.21
N LEU A 16 -9.86 -9.27 3.40
CA LEU A 16 -9.11 -10.39 2.84
C LEU A 16 -8.49 -11.26 3.93
N LYS A 17 -7.79 -10.65 4.90
CA LYS A 17 -7.20 -11.33 6.07
C LYS A 17 -8.27 -11.97 6.96
N ARG A 18 -9.46 -11.36 7.09
CA ARG A 18 -10.57 -11.94 7.88
C ARG A 18 -11.16 -13.20 7.25
N ARG A 19 -11.05 -13.34 5.93
CA ARG A 19 -11.47 -14.52 5.16
C ARG A 19 -10.36 -15.56 5.03
N TRP A 20 -9.18 -15.34 5.62
CA TRP A 20 -8.07 -16.28 5.51
C TRP A 20 -8.37 -17.61 6.19
N PRO A 21 -8.19 -18.74 5.47
CA PRO A 21 -8.27 -20.05 6.09
C PRO A 21 -7.07 -20.27 7.02
N PRO A 22 -7.27 -20.79 8.24
CA PRO A 22 -6.23 -20.90 9.27
C PRO A 22 -5.08 -21.85 8.91
N HIS A 23 -5.28 -22.73 7.93
CA HIS A 23 -4.31 -23.77 7.57
C HIS A 23 -4.04 -23.90 6.06
N SER A 24 -4.62 -23.04 5.22
CA SER A 24 -4.46 -23.14 3.77
C SER A 24 -4.77 -21.80 3.13
N VAL A 25 -3.75 -20.95 3.02
CA VAL A 25 -3.89 -19.70 2.27
C VAL A 25 -3.75 -20.03 0.78
N PRO A 26 -4.77 -19.77 -0.06
CA PRO A 26 -4.66 -19.99 -1.48
C PRO A 26 -3.59 -19.06 -2.10
N PRO A 27 -2.82 -19.52 -3.09
CA PRO A 27 -1.80 -18.69 -3.75
C PRO A 27 -2.41 -17.43 -4.38
N GLY A 28 -3.60 -17.51 -4.97
CA GLY A 28 -4.29 -16.33 -5.50
C GLY A 28 -4.76 -15.34 -4.43
N MET A 29 -4.85 -15.76 -3.16
CA MET A 29 -5.18 -14.87 -2.04
C MET A 29 -3.93 -14.21 -1.46
N LEU A 30 -2.77 -14.88 -1.54
CA LEU A 30 -1.47 -14.29 -1.24
C LEU A 30 -1.10 -13.23 -2.28
N GLU A 31 -1.26 -13.54 -3.56
CA GLU A 31 -1.01 -12.57 -4.65
C GLU A 31 -1.87 -11.30 -4.48
N GLN A 32 -3.16 -11.46 -4.19
CA GLN A 32 -4.05 -10.33 -3.86
C GLN A 32 -3.64 -9.57 -2.59
N LEU A 33 -3.04 -10.26 -1.61
CA LEU A 33 -2.54 -9.62 -0.40
C LEU A 33 -1.34 -8.74 -0.70
N ASP A 34 -0.33 -9.30 -1.38
CA ASP A 34 0.88 -8.60 -1.80
C ASP A 34 0.55 -7.37 -2.63
N GLU A 35 -0.37 -7.49 -3.59
CA GLU A 35 -0.84 -6.36 -4.41
C GLU A 35 -1.46 -5.24 -3.54
N LEU A 36 -2.34 -5.61 -2.61
CA LEU A 36 -2.99 -4.64 -1.73
C LEU A 36 -2.01 -3.97 -0.75
N GLU A 37 -1.02 -4.72 -0.24
CA GLU A 37 0.02 -4.19 0.64
C GLU A 37 0.97 -3.25 -0.12
N GLN A 38 1.40 -3.62 -1.33
CA GLN A 38 2.23 -2.78 -2.19
C GLN A 38 1.51 -1.47 -2.58
N MET A 39 0.27 -1.54 -3.07
CA MET A 39 -0.52 -0.34 -3.42
C MET A 39 -0.72 0.60 -2.23
N LEU A 40 -0.85 0.04 -1.02
CA LEU A 40 -1.03 0.79 0.20
C LEU A 40 0.27 1.49 0.62
N GLU A 41 1.40 0.83 0.47
CA GLU A 41 2.72 1.43 0.68
C GLU A 41 2.97 2.56 -0.31
N GLU A 42 2.69 2.37 -1.61
CA GLU A 42 2.81 3.42 -2.62
C GLU A 42 1.91 4.63 -2.31
N ALA A 43 0.64 4.37 -1.97
CA ALA A 43 -0.30 5.43 -1.61
C ALA A 43 0.16 6.22 -0.37
N ARG A 44 0.76 5.55 0.62
CA ARG A 44 1.36 6.18 1.81
C ARG A 44 2.66 6.93 1.49
N GLY A 45 3.48 6.40 0.60
CA GLY A 45 4.69 7.03 0.10
C GLY A 45 4.38 8.32 -0.67
N GLN A 46 3.35 8.30 -1.51
CA GLN A 46 2.88 9.48 -2.24
C GLN A 46 2.35 10.57 -1.30
N THR A 47 1.66 10.21 -0.19
CA THR A 47 1.28 11.20 0.81
C THR A 47 2.47 11.85 1.50
N LYS A 48 3.54 11.09 1.80
CA LYS A 48 4.75 11.65 2.41
C LYS A 48 5.60 12.46 1.42
N LYS A 49 5.68 12.03 0.16
CA LYS A 49 6.52 12.66 -0.86
C LYS A 49 5.99 14.03 -1.31
N SER A 50 4.68 14.29 -1.17
CA SER A 50 4.12 15.62 -1.40
C SER A 50 4.41 16.63 -0.27
N GLU A 51 4.86 16.17 0.91
CA GLU A 51 5.20 17.06 2.05
C GLU A 51 6.70 17.03 2.45
N SER A 52 7.50 16.13 1.87
CA SER A 52 8.96 16.10 2.05
C SER A 52 9.62 15.56 0.80
N GLY A 53 10.19 16.43 -0.04
CA GLY A 53 11.00 15.97 -1.18
C GLY A 53 11.10 16.85 -2.42
N ASP A 54 10.92 18.17 -2.33
CA ASP A 54 11.66 19.12 -3.19
C ASP A 54 12.96 19.47 -2.46
N ALA A 55 13.89 18.53 -2.45
CA ALA A 55 15.25 18.71 -1.94
C ALA A 55 16.14 17.59 -2.50
N SER A 56 16.29 17.57 -3.81
CA SER A 56 17.48 17.00 -4.43
C SER A 56 18.03 18.06 -5.37
N ASN A 57 18.58 19.09 -4.73
CA ASN A 57 19.60 19.92 -5.33
C ASN A 57 20.81 19.01 -5.60
N GLY A 58 21.00 18.67 -6.86
CA GLY A 58 22.12 17.90 -7.37
C GLY A 58 22.58 18.49 -8.70
N GLY A 59 22.59 19.83 -8.78
CA GLY A 59 23.51 20.52 -9.67
C GLY A 59 24.89 20.49 -9.03
N LEU A 60 25.85 19.85 -9.69
CA LEU A 60 27.25 20.15 -9.51
C LEU A 60 27.92 19.92 -10.88
N ASP A 61 28.11 21.04 -11.57
CA ASP A 61 29.21 21.40 -12.49
C ASP A 61 29.77 20.36 -13.48
#